data_AF-A0A8B0SSE4-F1
#
_entry.id   AF-A0A8B0SSE4-F1
#
_cell.length_a   1.000
_cell.length_b   1.000
_cell.length_c   1.000
_cell.angle_alpha   90.00
_cell.angle_beta   90.00
_cell.angle_gamma   90.00
#
_symmetry.space_group_name_H-M   'P 1'
#
loop_
_entity.id
_entity.type
_entity.pdbx_description
1 polymer ?
#
loop_
_entity_poly.entity_id
_entity_poly.type
_entity_poly.pdbx_seq_one_letter_code
_entity_poly.pdbx_strand_id
1 'polypeptide(L)'
;MSEEHSHYMNLEHALKAVETRLREITTDPSASYWLKQAVTQLWERDTVDALNDLDVLQDLLEEKHRINALMLKEMVTSDDGTRH
;
A
#
# COMPACT_ATOMS: atom_id res chain seq x y z
N MET A 1 8.16 -11.59 34.35
CA MET A 1 7.42 -10.95 33.24
C MET A 1 6.68 -12.08 32.54
N SER A 2 5.35 -12.09 32.56
CA SER A 2 4.56 -13.13 31.88
C SER A 2 4.70 -12.99 30.37
N GLU A 3 4.68 -14.12 29.66
CA GLU A 3 4.77 -14.18 28.19
C GLU A 3 3.68 -13.33 27.52
N GLU A 4 2.48 -13.31 28.09
CA GLU A 4 1.36 -12.47 27.63
C GLU A 4 1.70 -10.97 27.67
N HIS A 5 2.28 -10.48 28.77
CA HIS A 5 2.65 -9.06 28.87
C HIS A 5 3.70 -8.68 27.82
N SER A 6 4.65 -9.58 27.54
CA SER A 6 5.62 -9.37 26.47
C SER A 6 4.97 -9.34 25.08
N HIS A 7 3.93 -10.14 24.85
CA HIS A 7 3.22 -10.16 23.57
C HIS A 7 2.44 -8.87 23.32
N TYR A 8 1.72 -8.36 24.33
CA TYR A 8 0.98 -7.09 24.23
C TYR A 8 1.92 -5.90 23.93
N MET A 9 3.06 -5.81 24.61
CA MET A 9 4.04 -4.74 24.34
C MET A 9 4.57 -4.79 22.89
N ASN A 10 4.73 -5.99 22.33
CA ASN A 10 5.15 -6.15 20.94
C ASN A 10 4.06 -5.68 19.95
N LEU A 11 2.79 -5.97 20.25
CA LEU A 11 1.66 -5.50 19.43
C LEU A 11 1.53 -3.97 19.48
N GLU A 12 1.67 -3.36 20.65
CA GLU A 12 1.63 -1.90 20.81
C GLU A 12 2.76 -1.23 20.02
N HIS A 13 3.99 -1.76 20.09
CA HIS A 13 5.11 -1.26 19.29
C HIS A 13 4.86 -1.41 17.79
N ALA A 14 4.32 -2.55 17.35
CA ALA A 14 3.98 -2.76 15.95
C ALA A 14 2.92 -1.76 15.47
N LEU A 15 1.84 -1.57 16.23
CA LEU A 15 0.81 -0.58 15.92
C LEU A 15 1.40 0.82 15.84
N LYS A 16 2.29 1.18 16.78
CA LYS A 16 2.92 2.51 16.81
C LYS A 16 3.82 2.77 15.60
N ALA A 17 4.50 1.74 15.11
CA ALA A 17 5.31 1.83 13.91
C ALA A 17 4.44 2.10 12.67
N VAL A 18 3.28 1.43 12.56
CA VAL A 18 2.35 1.65 11.46
C VAL A 18 1.70 3.04 11.53
N GLU A 19 1.28 3.51 12.72
CA GLU A 19 0.79 4.89 12.93
C GLU A 19 1.80 5.95 12.45
N THR A 20 3.08 5.71 12.71
CA THR A 20 4.15 6.61 12.29
C THR A 20 4.25 6.65 10.77
N ARG A 21 4.22 5.50 10.11
CA ARG A 21 4.19 5.41 8.63
C ARG A 21 2.97 6.07 8.02
N LEU A 22 1.78 5.91 8.62
CA LEU A 22 0.57 6.61 8.16
C LEU A 22 0.79 8.13 8.16
N ARG A 23 1.35 8.67 9.25
CA ARG A 23 1.65 10.11 9.35
C ARG A 23 2.68 10.55 8.31
N GLU A 24 3.72 9.77 8.10
CA GLU A 24 4.71 10.05 7.06
C GLU A 24 4.05 10.16 5.69
N ILE A 25 3.22 9.20 5.28
CA ILE A 25 2.53 9.22 3.99
C ILE A 25 1.57 10.41 3.87
N THR A 26 0.76 10.65 4.90
CA THR A 26 -0.29 11.69 4.87
C THR A 26 0.28 13.12 4.90
N THR A 27 1.44 13.31 5.54
CA THR A 27 2.11 14.61 5.63
C THR A 27 3.13 14.86 4.52
N ASP A 28 3.58 13.83 3.80
CA ASP A 28 4.52 13.99 2.69
C ASP A 28 3.89 14.74 1.51
N PRO A 29 4.36 15.94 1.12
CA PRO A 29 3.82 16.69 -0.01
C PRO A 29 4.04 16.00 -1.37
N SER A 30 5.00 15.07 -1.47
CA SER A 30 5.28 14.32 -2.71
C SER A 30 4.34 13.12 -2.91
N ALA A 31 3.71 12.63 -1.84
CA ALA A 31 2.74 11.55 -1.92
C ALA A 31 1.47 12.02 -2.66
N SER A 32 0.97 11.17 -3.56
CA SER A 32 -0.23 11.47 -4.35
C SER A 32 -1.46 11.60 -3.46
N TYR A 33 -2.41 12.44 -3.87
CA TYR A 33 -3.67 12.59 -3.15
C TYR A 33 -4.41 11.25 -3.01
N TRP A 34 -4.37 10.42 -4.05
CA TRP A 34 -4.96 9.09 -4.04
C TRP A 34 -4.36 8.21 -2.93
N LEU A 35 -3.02 8.16 -2.81
CA LEU A 35 -2.36 7.34 -1.79
C LEU A 35 -2.73 7.81 -0.39
N LYS A 36 -2.69 9.13 -0.14
CA LYS A 36 -3.07 9.71 1.14
C LYS A 36 -4.50 9.37 1.52
N GLN A 37 -5.43 9.48 0.57
CA GLN A 37 -6.83 9.16 0.81
C GLN A 37 -7.02 7.67 1.10
N ALA A 38 -6.39 6.78 0.33
CA ALA A 38 -6.51 5.35 0.50
C ALA A 38 -6.04 4.89 1.89
N VAL A 39 -4.87 5.37 2.34
CA VAL A 39 -4.33 4.96 3.67
C VAL A 39 -5.14 5.53 4.82
N THR A 40 -5.66 6.76 4.71
CA THR A 40 -6.53 7.35 5.74
C THR A 40 -7.85 6.60 5.83
N GLN A 41 -8.48 6.32 4.69
CA GLN A 41 -9.75 5.60 4.67
C GLN A 41 -9.59 4.18 5.23
N LEU A 42 -8.52 3.47 4.88
CA LEU A 42 -8.24 2.14 5.45
C LEU A 42 -8.05 2.21 6.97
N TRP A 43 -7.39 3.24 7.48
CA TRP A 43 -7.13 3.42 8.92
C TRP A 43 -8.40 3.69 9.74
N GLU A 44 -9.41 4.33 9.15
CA GLU A 44 -10.67 4.66 9.80
C GLU A 44 -11.69 3.51 9.80
N ARG A 45 -11.42 2.42 9.08
CA ARG A 45 -12.33 1.27 8.97
C ARG A 45 -12.28 0.35 10.18
N ASP A 46 -13.38 -0.37 10.38
CA ASP A 46 -13.39 -1.53 11.29
C ASP A 46 -12.33 -2.55 10.86
N THR A 47 -11.70 -3.21 11.83
CA THR A 47 -10.57 -4.11 11.58
C THR A 47 -10.94 -5.28 10.67
N VAL A 48 -12.13 -5.87 10.82
CA VAL A 48 -12.56 -7.01 10.00
C VAL A 48 -12.81 -6.58 8.56
N ASP A 49 -13.50 -5.46 8.38
CA ASP A 49 -13.78 -4.90 7.06
C ASP A 49 -12.50 -4.41 6.38
N ALA A 50 -11.57 -3.83 7.12
CA ALA A 50 -10.28 -3.38 6.60
C ALA A 50 -9.45 -4.55 6.07
N LEU A 51 -9.44 -5.69 6.76
CA LEU A 51 -8.72 -6.88 6.31
C LEU A 51 -9.31 -7.43 5.01
N ASN A 52 -10.63 -7.60 4.94
CA ASN A 52 -11.30 -8.11 3.75
C ASN A 52 -11.09 -7.19 2.53
N ASP A 53 -11.24 -5.88 2.72
CA ASP A 53 -11.06 -4.92 1.64
C ASP A 53 -9.60 -4.86 1.17
N LEU A 54 -8.64 -5.02 2.09
CA LEU A 54 -7.22 -5.01 1.76
C LEU A 54 -6.82 -6.20 0.88
N ASP A 55 -7.33 -7.40 1.18
CA ASP A 55 -7.06 -8.60 0.38
C ASP A 55 -7.53 -8.39 -1.07
N VAL A 56 -8.77 -7.91 -1.25
CA VAL A 56 -9.34 -7.63 -2.58
C VAL A 56 -8.59 -6.51 -3.30
N LEU A 57 -8.22 -5.45 -2.57
CA LEU A 57 -7.50 -4.31 -3.14
C LEU A 57 -6.08 -4.71 -3.57
N GLN A 58 -5.39 -5.53 -2.77
CA GLN A 58 -4.06 -6.01 -3.09
C GLN A 58 -4.07 -6.81 -4.40
N ASP A 59 -4.97 -7.79 -4.53
CA ASP A 59 -5.11 -8.60 -5.74
C ASP A 59 -5.33 -7.73 -6.98
N LEU A 60 -6.24 -6.75 -6.88
CA LEU A 60 -6.54 -5.84 -7.99
C LEU A 60 -5.35 -4.96 -8.37
N LEU A 61 -4.65 -4.40 -7.38
CA LEU A 61 -3.50 -3.51 -7.61
C LEU A 61 -2.31 -4.27 -8.19
N GLU A 62 -2.06 -5.50 -7.74
CA GLU A 62 -1.01 -6.37 -8.28
C GLU A 62 -1.26 -6.69 -9.77
N GLU A 63 -2.49 -7.05 -10.12
CA GLU A 63 -2.87 -7.32 -11.51
C GLU A 63 -2.75 -6.07 -12.37
N LYS A 64 -3.26 -4.93 -11.87
CA LYS A 64 -3.16 -3.65 -12.58
C LYS A 64 -1.71 -3.21 -12.77
N HIS A 65 -0.87 -3.39 -11.76
CA HIS A 65 0.57 -3.11 -11.84
C HIS A 65 1.24 -3.96 -12.92
N ARG A 66 0.96 -5.27 -12.95
CA ARG A 66 1.49 -6.19 -13.97
C ARG A 66 1.11 -5.74 -15.37
N ILE A 67 -0.17 -5.43 -15.60
CA ILE A 67 -0.66 -4.96 -16.91
C ILE A 67 0.02 -3.65 -17.30
N ASN A 68 0.13 -2.68 -16.40
CA ASN A 68 0.79 -1.41 -16.69
C ASN A 68 2.28 -1.60 -17.05
N ALA A 69 2.99 -2.47 -16.34
CA ALA A 69 4.39 -2.79 -16.62
C ALA A 69 4.56 -3.44 -18.01
N LEU A 70 3.66 -4.36 -18.37
CA LEU A 70 3.65 -4.96 -19.71
C LEU A 70 3.37 -3.91 -20.80
N MET A 71 2.37 -3.05 -20.61
CA MET A 71 2.06 -1.98 -21.57
C MET A 71 3.26 -1.05 -21.78
N LEU A 72 3.95 -0.65 -20.70
CA LEU A 72 5.15 0.19 -20.79
C LEU A 72 6.27 -0.51 -21.56
N LYS A 73 6.48 -1.82 -21.33
CA LYS A 73 7.47 -2.60 -22.07
C LYS A 73 7.17 -2.61 -23.57
N GLU A 74 5.91 -2.85 -23.96
CA GLU A 74 5.49 -2.86 -25.37
C GLU A 74 5.65 -1.49 -26.04
N MET A 75 5.36 -0.41 -25.31
CA MET A 75 5.55 0.96 -25.81
C MET A 75 7.03 1.26 -26.10
N VAL A 76 7.93 0.86 -25.20
CA VAL A 76 9.38 1.07 -25.37
C VAL A 76 9.91 0.23 -26.53
N THR A 77 9.49 -1.04 -26.68
CA THR A 77 9.96 -1.90 -27.77
C THR A 77 9.42 -1.50 -29.14
N SER A 78 8.25 -0.84 -29.19
CA SER A 78 7.67 -0.37 -30.46
C SER A 78 8.36 0.89 -30.99
N ASP A 79 8.92 1.73 -30.12
CA ASP A 79 9.61 2.98 -30.50
C ASP A 79 11.00 2.72 -31.12
N ASP A 80 11.70 1.66 -30.68
CA ASP A 80 12.99 1.23 -31.24
C ASP A 80 12.88 0.61 -32.66
N GLY A 81 11.67 0.30 -33.13
CA GLY A 81 11.43 -0.41 -34.39
C GLY A 81 11.17 0.46 -35.62
N THR A 82 11.04 1.79 -35.48
CA THR A 82 10.63 2.67 -36.59
C THR A 82 11.78 3.54 -37.12
N ARG A 83 12.86 2.90 -37.59
CA ARG A 83 13.87 3.54 -38.45
C ARG A 83 14.27 2.58 -39.58
N HIS A 84 13.43 2.49 -40.60
CA HIS A 84 13.81 2.04 -41.94
C HIS A 84 13.26 3.02 -42.98
#